data_AF-A0A0D5ZGL2-F1
#
_entry.id   AF-A0A0D5ZGL2-F1
#
_cell.length_a   1.000
_cell.length_b   1.000
_cell.length_c   1.000
_cell.angle_alpha   90.00
_cell.angle_beta   90.00
_cell.angle_gamma   90.00
#
_symmetry.space_group_name_H-M   'P 1'
#
loop_
_entity.id
_entity.type
_entity.pdbx_description
1 polymer ?
#
loop_
_entity_poly.entity_id
_entity_poly.type
_entity_poly.pdbx_seq_one_letter_code
_entity_poly.pdbx_strand_id
1 'polypeptide(L)'
;MAARNILAGGISSFFILLYMVVVLNVGYVYIDQFARQEVIMAFIVAMALPVLAMIPSRRLGKAQFYLELVVLLYTYGMAMLAIQKPVLLFIALVPFIINLLLFQSRFLTTGRQKYKAVTFVALLVFMYFVSSVIKVEIPGVRGYEFAIALYDDNISPQGIQFIMTGAITLFTKLFVIDLSVGDFLLFITISAILTENYSMIFTYLKSRNKGMVNTTLSGAVTALSCQCESLAAAFPTVIVLLLSVIIVPLMVETVGSIILTSFLLSRLYLRGRGWGFVHRVEEWSRGNGFLKVMILPYLVVPLFETFGIFLGFLNIFMFFAGINFLMFFTGISIPVVIKRVVGFRGFSSRLPLIGLTALSAFLMYVWFLPSLTLVAYTSPAYFAVMNLSAVASGFLSGVAYASTRSHENRRLLLEFITMMESMFAIIVFYISVVGRYTIWPEFGLLQATEFAIAMFGVTLPFMWMSTHMTLSDYAVDDTPTKVRSGRNDAVKA
;
A
#
# COMPACT_ATOMS: atom_id res chain seq x y z
N MET A 1 22.91 33.89 0.40
CA MET A 1 21.75 33.00 0.14
C MET A 1 21.23 32.32 1.41
N ALA A 2 22.09 31.68 2.24
CA ALA A 2 21.67 31.03 3.49
C ALA A 2 20.98 31.97 4.50
N ALA A 3 21.53 33.18 4.73
CA ALA A 3 20.93 34.15 5.66
C ALA A 3 19.50 34.59 5.24
N ARG A 4 19.27 34.80 3.93
CA ARG A 4 17.95 35.15 3.38
C ARG A 4 16.92 34.04 3.63
N ASN A 5 17.36 32.79 3.51
CA ASN A 5 16.54 31.61 3.73
C ASN A 5 16.17 31.47 5.21
N ILE A 6 17.15 31.59 6.11
CA ILE A 6 16.90 31.53 7.55
C ILE A 6 15.96 32.66 7.99
N LEU A 7 16.17 33.88 7.48
CA LEU A 7 15.29 35.01 7.77
C LEU A 7 13.85 34.76 7.33
N ALA A 8 13.65 34.23 6.11
CA ALA A 8 12.32 33.90 5.61
C ALA A 8 11.63 32.80 6.46
N GLY A 9 12.41 31.84 6.97
CA GLY A 9 11.93 30.81 7.89
C GLY A 9 11.50 31.40 9.23
N GLY A 10 12.32 32.30 9.78
CA GLY A 10 11.98 33.05 10.99
C GLY A 10 10.71 33.90 10.83
N ILE A 11 10.56 34.60 9.70
CA ILE A 11 9.32 35.35 9.39
C ILE A 11 8.13 34.39 9.29
N SER A 12 8.26 33.27 8.59
CA SER A 12 7.18 32.28 8.50
C SER A 12 6.76 31.76 9.88
N SER A 13 7.73 31.41 10.73
CA SER A 13 7.46 30.93 12.09
C SER A 13 6.85 32.00 12.98
N PHE A 14 7.25 33.27 12.81
CA PHE A 14 6.64 34.40 13.51
C PHE A 14 5.16 34.57 13.12
N PHE A 15 4.82 34.48 11.83
CA PHE A 15 3.42 34.57 11.40
C PHE A 15 2.57 33.35 11.84
N ILE A 16 3.17 32.15 11.93
CA ILE A 16 2.49 30.97 12.52
C ILE A 16 2.23 31.19 14.02
N LEU A 17 3.21 31.76 14.76
CA LEU A 17 3.02 32.13 16.16
C LEU A 17 1.93 33.20 16.31
N LEU A 18 1.94 34.23 15.47
CA LEU A 18 0.92 35.28 15.48
C LEU A 18 -0.46 34.69 15.21
N TYR A 19 -0.58 33.77 14.25
CA TYR A 19 -1.81 33.04 13.97
C TYR A 19 -2.31 32.32 15.22
N MET A 20 -1.44 31.57 15.91
CA MET A 20 -1.77 30.86 17.14
C MET A 20 -2.26 31.82 18.24
N VAL A 21 -1.54 32.92 18.48
CA VAL A 21 -1.90 33.91 19.51
C VAL A 21 -3.27 34.54 19.22
N VAL A 22 -3.55 34.88 17.97
CA VAL A 22 -4.84 35.44 17.57
C VAL A 22 -5.96 34.41 17.70
N VAL A 23 -5.72 33.17 17.27
CA VAL A 23 -6.69 32.07 17.40
C VAL A 23 -7.04 31.78 18.87
N LEU A 24 -6.04 31.75 19.75
CA LEU A 24 -6.23 31.48 21.19
C LEU A 24 -6.91 32.62 21.94
N ASN A 25 -6.65 33.87 21.58
CA ASN A 25 -7.13 35.03 22.33
C ASN A 25 -8.49 35.56 21.86
N VAL A 26 -8.83 35.40 20.58
CA VAL A 26 -10.07 35.98 20.03
C VAL A 26 -11.28 35.05 20.19
N GLY A 27 -11.07 33.84 20.73
CA GLY A 27 -12.16 32.90 21.02
C GLY A 27 -12.86 32.35 19.78
N TYR A 28 -12.26 32.50 18.59
CA TYR A 28 -12.81 31.98 17.33
C TYR A 28 -12.77 30.45 17.25
N VAL A 29 -11.93 29.83 18.08
CA VAL A 29 -11.74 28.39 18.14
C VAL A 29 -12.07 27.95 19.55
N TYR A 30 -13.06 27.07 19.66
CA TYR A 30 -13.29 26.35 20.91
C TYR A 30 -12.17 25.32 21.07
N ILE A 31 -11.41 25.37 22.16
CA ILE A 31 -10.38 24.39 22.48
C ILE A 31 -10.78 23.75 23.81
N ASP A 32 -10.97 22.45 23.78
CA ASP A 32 -11.16 21.66 25.00
C ASP A 32 -9.96 21.87 25.96
N GLN A 33 -10.24 22.02 27.25
CA GLN A 33 -9.22 22.25 28.27
C GLN A 33 -8.17 21.14 28.29
N PHE A 34 -8.59 19.89 28.02
CA PHE A 34 -7.69 18.74 27.96
C PHE A 34 -6.84 18.72 26.67
N ALA A 35 -7.37 19.25 25.57
CA ALA A 35 -6.65 19.35 24.29
C ALA A 35 -5.60 20.47 24.26
N ARG A 36 -5.68 21.44 25.18
CA ARG A 36 -4.84 22.65 25.14
C ARG A 36 -3.34 22.34 25.13
N GLN A 37 -2.88 21.34 25.89
CA GLN A 37 -1.45 20.97 25.91
C GLN A 37 -1.00 20.39 24.57
N GLU A 38 -1.77 19.46 24.00
CA GLU A 38 -1.46 18.85 22.70
C GLU A 38 -1.50 19.87 21.56
N VAL A 39 -2.46 20.81 21.59
CA VAL A 39 -2.54 21.90 20.62
C VAL A 39 -1.29 22.79 20.68
N ILE A 40 -0.83 23.15 21.88
CA ILE A 40 0.41 23.94 22.04
C ILE A 40 1.61 23.16 21.49
N MET A 41 1.73 21.87 21.79
CA MET A 41 2.80 21.01 21.26
C MET A 41 2.77 20.93 19.73
N ALA A 42 1.60 20.74 19.12
CA ALA A 42 1.43 20.74 17.68
C ALA A 42 1.87 22.08 17.05
N PHE A 43 1.54 23.20 17.69
CA PHE A 43 2.00 24.52 17.23
C PHE A 43 3.51 24.73 17.38
N ILE A 44 4.13 24.24 18.46
CA ILE A 44 5.60 24.29 18.63
C ILE A 44 6.28 23.52 17.49
N VAL A 45 5.79 22.32 17.17
CA VAL A 45 6.27 21.53 16.03
C VAL A 45 6.07 22.31 14.73
N ALA A 46 4.88 22.89 14.51
CA ALA A 46 4.58 23.69 13.33
C ALA A 46 5.47 24.94 13.19
N MET A 47 5.91 25.55 14.28
CA MET A 47 6.86 26.66 14.27
C MET A 47 8.29 26.22 13.98
N ALA A 48 8.70 25.05 14.48
CA ALA A 48 10.03 24.50 14.25
C ALA A 48 10.22 24.04 12.79
N LEU A 49 9.17 23.50 12.17
CA LEU A 49 9.23 22.92 10.81
C LEU A 49 9.74 23.91 9.74
N PRO A 50 9.24 25.15 9.59
CA PRO A 50 9.78 26.12 8.62
C PRO A 50 11.25 26.45 8.86
N VAL A 51 11.68 26.59 10.12
CA VAL A 51 13.08 26.88 10.44
C VAL A 51 13.96 25.70 10.02
N LEU A 52 13.58 24.48 10.40
CA LEU A 52 14.30 23.25 10.04
C LEU A 52 14.35 23.04 8.51
N ALA A 53 13.25 23.32 7.81
CA ALA A 53 13.16 23.23 6.35
C ALA A 53 14.12 24.20 5.65
N MET A 54 14.40 25.36 6.25
CA MET A 54 15.19 26.41 5.61
C MET A 54 16.69 26.37 5.90
N ILE A 55 17.18 25.47 6.77
CA ILE A 55 18.61 25.24 6.99
C ILE A 55 19.19 24.53 5.77
N PRO A 56 20.01 25.15 4.91
CA PRO A 56 20.49 24.50 3.69
C PRO A 56 21.49 23.38 4.01
N SER A 57 21.19 22.14 3.62
CA SER A 57 22.11 21.01 3.79
C SER A 57 22.25 20.23 2.49
N ARG A 58 23.46 20.23 1.93
CA ARG A 58 23.78 19.47 0.72
C ARG A 58 23.59 17.95 0.91
N ARG A 59 23.75 17.45 2.14
CA ARG A 59 23.59 16.02 2.45
C ARG A 59 22.12 15.61 2.58
N LEU A 60 21.22 16.54 2.93
CA LEU A 60 19.81 16.27 3.21
C LEU A 60 18.86 16.80 2.13
N GLY A 61 19.35 17.13 0.93
CA GLY A 61 18.55 17.79 -0.10
C GLY A 61 17.23 17.09 -0.46
N LYS A 62 17.17 15.74 -0.38
CA LYS A 62 15.91 14.98 -0.55
C LYS A 62 14.95 15.16 0.61
N ALA A 63 15.44 15.04 1.85
CA ALA A 63 14.61 15.23 3.03
C ALA A 63 14.08 16.67 3.11
N GLN A 64 14.91 17.66 2.73
CA GLN A 64 14.54 19.06 2.66
C GLN A 64 13.43 19.34 1.63
N PHE A 65 13.48 18.67 0.48
CA PHE A 65 12.41 18.78 -0.52
C PHE A 65 11.04 18.38 0.07
N TYR A 66 10.95 17.23 0.73
CA TYR A 66 9.68 16.77 1.33
C TYR A 66 9.29 17.58 2.56
N LEU A 67 10.26 18.02 3.37
CA LEU A 67 10.01 18.86 4.55
C LEU A 67 9.45 20.24 4.15
N GLU A 68 10.02 20.90 3.14
CA GLU A 68 9.48 22.16 2.60
C GLU A 68 8.08 21.96 2.00
N LEU A 69 7.84 20.83 1.32
CA LEU A 69 6.53 20.52 0.75
C LEU A 69 5.46 20.29 1.85
N VAL A 70 5.83 19.65 2.96
CA VAL A 70 4.97 19.51 4.14
C VAL A 70 4.65 20.86 4.77
N VAL A 71 5.66 21.73 4.94
CA VAL A 71 5.45 23.10 5.44
C VAL A 71 4.51 23.88 4.52
N LEU A 72 4.65 23.71 3.20
CA LEU A 72 3.77 24.33 2.22
C LEU A 72 2.32 23.83 2.37
N LEU A 73 2.11 22.51 2.50
CA LEU A 73 0.79 21.93 2.71
C LEU A 73 0.16 22.36 4.04
N TYR A 74 0.95 22.43 5.10
CA TYR A 74 0.50 22.88 6.41
C TYR A 74 0.04 24.35 6.38
N THR A 75 0.86 25.23 5.80
CA THR A 75 0.51 26.66 5.66
C THR A 75 -0.67 26.88 4.70
N TYR A 76 -0.80 26.04 3.66
CA TYR A 76 -1.99 25.99 2.82
C TYR A 76 -3.24 25.57 3.61
N GLY A 77 -3.15 24.52 4.43
CA GLY A 77 -4.23 24.07 5.30
C GLY A 77 -4.68 25.17 6.27
N MET A 78 -3.74 25.86 6.91
CA MET A 78 -4.04 27.03 7.75
C MET A 78 -4.81 28.12 6.98
N ALA A 79 -4.37 28.46 5.76
CA ALA A 79 -5.04 29.47 4.94
C ALA A 79 -6.46 29.03 4.55
N MET A 80 -6.66 27.75 4.23
CA MET A 80 -7.98 27.19 3.90
C MET A 80 -8.93 27.23 5.10
N LEU A 81 -8.45 26.88 6.30
CA LEU A 81 -9.24 26.97 7.53
C LEU A 81 -9.63 28.43 7.87
N ALA A 82 -8.77 29.39 7.52
CA ALA A 82 -8.98 30.80 7.79
C ALA A 82 -9.84 31.53 6.73
N ILE A 83 -10.28 30.85 5.65
CA ILE A 83 -10.91 31.50 4.48
C ILE A 83 -12.14 32.35 4.81
N GLN A 84 -12.88 32.00 5.86
CA GLN A 84 -14.09 32.72 6.27
C GLN A 84 -13.78 33.99 7.09
N LYS A 85 -12.52 34.21 7.50
CA LYS A 85 -12.10 35.30 8.40
C LYS A 85 -10.94 36.07 7.76
N PRO A 86 -11.17 37.28 7.22
CA PRO A 86 -10.17 37.99 6.42
C PRO A 86 -8.87 38.31 7.18
N VAL A 87 -8.96 38.61 8.48
CA VAL A 87 -7.79 38.90 9.34
C VAL A 87 -6.92 37.65 9.51
N LEU A 88 -7.53 36.51 9.85
CA LEU A 88 -6.81 35.23 9.99
C LEU A 88 -6.26 34.75 8.65
N LEU A 89 -7.02 34.94 7.57
CA LEU A 89 -6.61 34.59 6.21
C LEU A 89 -5.36 35.37 5.81
N PHE A 90 -5.32 36.68 6.08
CA PHE A 90 -4.14 37.49 5.80
C PHE A 90 -2.91 36.99 6.56
N ILE A 91 -3.05 36.71 7.86
CA ILE A 91 -1.97 36.19 8.71
C ILE A 91 -1.48 34.82 8.20
N ALA A 92 -2.38 33.95 7.73
CA ALA A 92 -2.05 32.63 7.19
C ALA A 92 -1.49 32.66 5.75
N LEU A 93 -1.87 33.65 4.94
CA LEU A 93 -1.40 33.80 3.56
C LEU A 93 0.08 34.21 3.48
N VAL A 94 0.54 35.06 4.40
CA VAL A 94 1.95 35.50 4.42
C VAL A 94 2.94 34.33 4.49
N PRO A 95 2.86 33.41 5.48
CA PRO A 95 3.76 32.26 5.53
C PRO A 95 3.55 31.33 4.33
N PHE A 96 2.32 31.14 3.84
CA PHE A 96 2.08 30.33 2.64
C PHE A 96 2.81 30.88 1.40
N ILE A 97 2.66 32.18 1.11
CA ILE A 97 3.30 32.83 -0.05
C ILE A 97 4.83 32.77 0.07
N ILE A 98 5.39 33.04 1.25
CA ILE A 98 6.83 32.97 1.49
C ILE A 98 7.36 31.56 1.19
N ASN A 99 6.74 30.53 1.76
CA ASN A 99 7.16 29.15 1.56
C ASN A 99 6.96 28.69 0.10
N LEU A 100 5.88 29.12 -0.56
CA LEU A 100 5.62 28.83 -1.97
C LEU A 100 6.71 29.40 -2.89
N LEU A 101 7.04 30.68 -2.73
CA LEU A 101 8.08 31.34 -3.53
C LEU A 101 9.46 30.70 -3.31
N LEU A 102 9.78 30.34 -2.06
CA LEU A 102 11.03 29.66 -1.73
C LEU A 102 11.09 28.26 -2.36
N PHE A 103 10.03 27.47 -2.21
CA PHE A 103 9.96 26.12 -2.77
C PHE A 103 10.07 26.14 -4.29
N GLN A 104 9.35 27.07 -4.96
CA GLN A 104 9.45 27.27 -6.41
C GLN A 104 10.87 27.61 -6.84
N SER A 105 11.53 28.56 -6.13
CA SER A 105 12.88 29.01 -6.48
C SER A 105 13.97 27.94 -6.29
N ARG A 106 13.80 27.04 -5.32
CA ARG A 106 14.80 26.01 -4.99
C ARG A 106 14.61 24.70 -5.74
N PHE A 107 13.35 24.27 -5.91
CA PHE A 107 13.06 22.88 -6.24
C PHE A 107 12.18 22.67 -7.47
N LEU A 108 11.47 23.66 -8.01
CA LEU A 108 10.62 23.44 -9.20
C LEU A 108 11.30 23.79 -10.52
N THR A 109 12.63 23.68 -10.57
CA THR A 109 13.42 23.97 -11.78
C THR A 109 13.30 22.89 -12.84
N THR A 110 13.08 21.63 -12.46
CA THR A 110 12.96 20.50 -13.40
C THR A 110 11.57 19.88 -13.40
N GLY A 111 11.10 19.42 -14.57
CA GLY A 111 9.82 18.71 -14.70
C GLY A 111 9.72 17.46 -13.82
N ARG A 112 10.85 16.80 -13.54
CA ARG A 112 10.92 15.64 -12.63
C ARG A 112 10.57 16.02 -11.18
N GLN A 113 11.02 17.17 -10.70
CA GLN A 113 10.70 17.63 -9.34
C GLN A 113 9.24 18.06 -9.22
N LYS A 114 8.68 18.68 -10.27
CA LYS A 114 7.23 18.97 -10.33
C LYS A 114 6.40 17.70 -10.23
N TYR A 115 6.74 16.66 -11.01
CA TYR A 115 6.08 15.36 -10.93
C TYR A 115 6.15 14.78 -9.51
N LYS A 116 7.34 14.76 -8.89
CA LYS A 116 7.50 14.30 -7.50
C LYS A 116 6.64 15.06 -6.51
N ALA A 117 6.57 16.38 -6.61
CA ALA A 117 5.74 17.18 -5.71
C ALA A 117 4.27 16.81 -5.85
N VAL A 118 3.75 16.71 -7.08
CA VAL A 118 2.35 16.33 -7.33
C VAL A 118 2.07 14.91 -6.84
N THR A 119 2.94 13.95 -7.14
CA THR A 119 2.78 12.56 -6.66
C THR A 119 2.80 12.49 -5.14
N PHE A 120 3.69 13.22 -4.47
CA PHE A 120 3.72 13.26 -3.00
C PHE A 120 2.42 13.82 -2.41
N VAL A 121 1.96 14.96 -2.92
CA VAL A 121 0.71 15.57 -2.43
C VAL A 121 -0.48 14.64 -2.67
N ALA A 122 -0.56 14.02 -3.86
CA ALA A 122 -1.63 13.08 -4.21
C ALA A 122 -1.61 11.84 -3.30
N LEU A 123 -0.45 11.24 -3.07
CA LEU A 123 -0.31 10.10 -2.16
C LEU A 123 -0.64 10.46 -0.72
N LEU A 124 -0.17 11.61 -0.25
CA LEU A 124 -0.43 12.06 1.12
C LEU A 124 -1.94 12.28 1.33
N VAL A 125 -2.60 13.02 0.43
CA VAL A 125 -4.05 13.26 0.49
C VAL A 125 -4.84 11.96 0.37
N PHE A 126 -4.43 11.05 -0.53
CA PHE A 126 -5.03 9.73 -0.67
C PHE A 126 -4.92 8.94 0.64
N MET A 127 -3.73 8.88 1.24
CA MET A 127 -3.51 8.21 2.52
C MET A 127 -4.38 8.82 3.62
N TYR A 128 -4.48 10.15 3.74
CA TYR A 128 -5.32 10.82 4.74
C TYR A 128 -6.84 10.57 4.55
N PHE A 129 -7.29 10.46 3.31
CA PHE A 129 -8.70 10.22 3.00
C PHE A 129 -9.08 8.75 3.23
N VAL A 130 -8.26 7.84 2.71
CA VAL A 130 -8.45 6.39 2.85
C VAL A 130 -8.29 5.96 4.30
N SER A 131 -7.36 6.59 5.02
CA SER A 131 -7.20 6.38 6.45
C SER A 131 -8.30 7.05 7.28
N SER A 132 -9.37 7.57 6.67
CA SER A 132 -10.47 8.21 7.40
C SER A 132 -9.99 9.26 8.42
N VAL A 133 -8.78 9.81 8.29
CA VAL A 133 -8.31 10.91 9.14
C VAL A 133 -9.10 12.15 8.78
N ILE A 134 -9.36 12.34 7.48
CA ILE A 134 -10.28 13.37 6.99
C ILE A 134 -11.63 12.70 6.72
N LYS A 135 -12.60 12.94 7.59
CA LYS A 135 -13.98 12.45 7.45
C LYS A 135 -14.86 13.58 6.92
N VAL A 136 -15.63 13.30 5.88
CA VAL A 136 -16.70 14.21 5.44
C VAL A 136 -17.92 13.91 6.30
N GLU A 137 -18.30 14.84 7.16
CA GLU A 137 -19.47 14.67 8.02
C GLU A 137 -20.60 15.58 7.51
N ILE A 138 -21.81 15.02 7.39
CA ILE A 138 -23.00 15.79 7.03
C ILE A 138 -23.30 16.72 8.22
N PRO A 139 -23.42 18.05 8.02
CA PRO A 139 -23.45 19.00 9.12
C PRO A 139 -24.67 18.77 10.02
N GLY A 140 -24.44 18.16 11.19
CA GLY A 140 -25.26 18.39 12.35
C GLY A 140 -25.10 19.84 12.78
N VAL A 141 -26.16 20.49 13.27
CA VAL A 141 -26.13 21.87 13.75
C VAL A 141 -25.14 21.97 14.91
N ARG A 142 -23.90 22.37 14.63
CA ARG A 142 -22.86 22.64 15.64
C ARG A 142 -22.87 24.14 15.94
N GLY A 143 -22.92 24.51 17.21
CA GLY A 143 -22.94 25.90 17.67
C GLY A 143 -21.60 26.65 17.54
N TYR A 144 -20.59 26.03 16.90
CA TYR A 144 -19.23 26.54 16.76
C TYR A 144 -18.79 26.41 15.29
N GLU A 145 -18.09 27.41 14.76
CA GLU A 145 -17.56 27.36 13.38
C GLU A 145 -16.36 26.41 13.26
N PHE A 146 -15.61 26.27 14.35
CA PHE A 146 -14.41 25.46 14.44
C PHE A 146 -14.15 25.08 15.90
N ALA A 147 -13.95 23.78 16.17
CA ALA A 147 -13.66 23.27 17.50
C ALA A 147 -12.51 22.28 17.45
N ILE A 148 -11.68 22.30 18.50
CA ILE A 148 -10.58 21.37 18.72
C ILE A 148 -10.84 20.63 20.01
N ALA A 149 -10.89 19.31 19.94
CA ALA A 149 -11.02 18.43 21.09
C ALA A 149 -9.88 17.40 21.13
N LEU A 150 -9.66 16.82 22.30
CA LEU A 150 -8.75 15.69 22.44
C LEU A 150 -9.46 14.46 21.86
N TYR A 151 -8.75 13.66 21.05
CA TYR A 151 -9.27 12.37 20.60
C TYR A 151 -9.25 11.41 21.79
N ASP A 152 -10.40 11.26 22.43
CA ASP A 152 -10.58 10.45 23.64
C ASP A 152 -11.65 9.36 23.44
N ASP A 153 -11.79 8.47 24.41
CA ASP A 153 -12.75 7.36 24.40
C ASP A 153 -14.21 7.82 24.22
N ASN A 154 -14.53 9.08 24.56
CA ASN A 154 -15.84 9.69 24.29
C ASN A 154 -16.12 9.91 22.79
N ILE A 155 -15.08 10.09 21.98
CA ILE A 155 -15.17 10.26 20.52
C ILE A 155 -14.98 8.90 19.82
N SER A 156 -14.18 8.01 20.41
CA SER A 156 -13.97 6.64 19.94
C SER A 156 -14.21 5.64 21.07
N PRO A 157 -15.46 5.16 21.29
CA PRO A 157 -15.79 4.21 22.36
C PRO A 157 -15.13 2.83 22.22
N GLN A 158 -14.31 2.64 21.18
CA GLN A 158 -13.59 1.42 20.85
C GLN A 158 -12.15 1.41 21.40
N GLY A 159 -11.75 2.47 22.13
CA GLY A 159 -10.41 2.69 22.63
C GLY A 159 -9.55 3.55 21.70
N ILE A 160 -8.52 4.16 22.27
CA ILE A 160 -7.53 4.97 21.53
C ILE A 160 -6.39 4.07 21.07
N GLN A 161 -6.01 4.21 19.80
CA GLN A 161 -4.91 3.46 19.20
C GLN A 161 -3.58 4.06 19.68
N PHE A 162 -2.54 3.23 19.85
CA PHE A 162 -1.23 3.73 20.32
C PHE A 162 -0.72 4.92 19.49
N ILE A 163 -0.87 4.88 18.17
CA ILE A 163 -0.41 5.96 17.29
C ILE A 163 -1.30 7.21 17.36
N MET A 164 -2.57 7.05 17.75
CA MET A 164 -3.55 8.13 18.00
C MET A 164 -3.51 8.62 19.45
N THR A 165 -2.56 8.16 20.27
CA THR A 165 -2.39 8.66 21.64
C THR A 165 -2.01 10.13 21.60
N GLY A 166 -2.80 10.99 22.26
CA GLY A 166 -2.63 12.44 22.20
C GLY A 166 -3.07 13.05 20.87
N ALA A 167 -3.86 12.33 20.06
CA ALA A 167 -4.43 12.87 18.84
C ALA A 167 -5.45 13.98 19.15
N ILE A 168 -5.60 14.87 18.17
CA ILE A 168 -6.46 16.03 18.23
C ILE A 168 -7.55 15.85 17.17
N THR A 169 -8.80 15.98 17.57
CA THR A 169 -9.93 16.04 16.64
C THR A 169 -10.28 17.49 16.35
N LEU A 170 -10.17 17.86 15.09
CA LEU A 170 -10.50 19.17 14.57
C LEU A 170 -11.85 19.08 13.84
N PHE A 171 -12.86 19.70 14.44
CA PHE A 171 -14.20 19.79 13.90
C PHE A 171 -14.34 21.07 13.08
N THR A 172 -14.56 20.92 11.77
CA THR A 172 -14.97 22.03 10.89
C THR A 172 -16.44 21.85 10.46
N LYS A 173 -16.96 22.83 9.70
CA LYS A 173 -18.32 22.76 9.13
C LYS A 173 -18.53 21.61 8.13
N LEU A 174 -17.48 21.12 7.48
CA LEU A 174 -17.56 20.12 6.39
C LEU A 174 -16.75 18.85 6.66
N PHE A 175 -15.69 18.97 7.44
CA PHE A 175 -14.74 17.91 7.70
C PHE A 175 -14.50 17.75 9.20
N VAL A 176 -14.34 16.50 9.63
CA VAL A 176 -13.69 16.16 10.89
C VAL A 176 -12.31 15.61 10.57
N ILE A 177 -11.31 16.15 11.25
CA ILE A 177 -9.91 15.83 11.00
C ILE A 177 -9.31 15.28 12.30
N ASP A 178 -8.99 13.99 12.33
CA ASP A 178 -8.37 13.32 13.47
C ASP A 178 -6.85 13.23 13.27
N LEU A 179 -6.07 14.11 13.91
CA LEU A 179 -4.63 14.22 13.68
C LEU A 179 -3.82 13.88 14.93
N SER A 180 -2.94 12.90 14.79
CA SER A 180 -1.86 12.64 15.73
C SER A 180 -0.51 13.05 15.15
N VAL A 181 0.48 13.33 16.01
CA VAL A 181 1.87 13.55 15.58
C VAL A 181 2.46 12.28 14.96
N GLY A 182 2.09 11.11 15.49
CA GLY A 182 2.56 9.81 15.01
C GLY A 182 2.13 9.54 13.57
N ASP A 183 0.85 9.67 13.26
CA ASP A 183 0.28 9.46 11.92
C ASP A 183 0.80 10.50 10.93
N PHE A 184 0.92 11.75 11.37
CA PHE A 184 1.49 12.81 10.54
C PHE A 184 2.91 12.47 10.08
N LEU A 185 3.81 12.13 11.02
CA LEU A 185 5.19 11.77 10.67
C LEU A 185 5.27 10.49 9.84
N LEU A 186 4.43 9.51 10.14
CA LEU A 186 4.41 8.24 9.44
C LEU A 186 3.90 8.40 7.99
N PHE A 187 2.76 9.05 7.77
CA PHE A 187 2.21 9.27 6.43
C PHE A 187 3.13 10.13 5.57
N ILE A 188 3.78 11.13 6.14
CA ILE A 188 4.81 11.92 5.43
C ILE A 188 5.98 11.03 5.02
N THR A 189 6.51 10.24 5.95
CA THR A 189 7.67 9.38 5.69
C THR A 189 7.36 8.37 4.59
N ILE A 190 6.20 7.72 4.68
CA ILE A 190 5.78 6.71 3.72
C ILE A 190 5.48 7.34 2.35
N SER A 191 4.72 8.44 2.30
CA SER A 191 4.46 9.18 1.07
C SER A 191 5.75 9.63 0.38
N ALA A 192 6.76 10.06 1.16
CA ALA A 192 8.07 10.46 0.63
C ALA A 192 8.84 9.27 0.03
N ILE A 193 8.91 8.13 0.75
CA ILE A 193 9.60 6.93 0.25
C ILE A 193 8.91 6.37 -0.99
N LEU A 194 7.57 6.32 -0.99
CA LEU A 194 6.78 5.89 -2.14
C LEU A 194 6.97 6.79 -3.35
N THR A 195 6.95 8.11 -3.15
CA THR A 195 7.21 9.07 -4.23
C THR A 195 8.61 8.84 -4.83
N GLU A 196 9.62 8.61 -4.00
CA GLU A 196 10.96 8.25 -4.49
C GLU A 196 10.93 6.92 -5.27
N ASN A 197 10.29 5.89 -4.74
CA ASN A 197 10.19 4.56 -5.37
C ASN A 197 9.49 4.64 -6.74
N TYR A 198 8.31 5.26 -6.82
CA TYR A 198 7.63 5.51 -8.08
C TYR A 198 8.55 6.26 -9.04
N SER A 199 9.14 7.38 -8.60
CA SER A 199 10.01 8.16 -9.48
C SER A 199 11.22 7.37 -9.99
N MET A 200 11.78 6.46 -9.19
CA MET A 200 12.91 5.61 -9.56
C MET A 200 12.50 4.52 -10.54
N ILE A 201 11.37 3.85 -10.31
CA ILE A 201 10.81 2.84 -11.23
C ILE A 201 10.50 3.47 -12.58
N PHE A 202 9.80 4.60 -12.60
CA PHE A 202 9.50 5.35 -13.83
C PHE A 202 10.78 5.77 -14.56
N THR A 203 11.79 6.24 -13.84
CA THR A 203 13.08 6.64 -14.45
C THR A 203 13.80 5.44 -15.05
N TYR A 204 13.85 4.31 -14.32
CA TYR A 204 14.48 3.07 -14.74
C TYR A 204 13.84 2.50 -16.00
N LEU A 205 12.50 2.42 -16.03
CA LEU A 205 11.76 1.91 -17.18
C LEU A 205 11.91 2.83 -18.40
N LYS A 206 11.81 4.16 -18.20
CA LYS A 206 11.96 5.14 -19.28
C LYS A 206 13.36 5.18 -19.87
N SER A 207 14.41 4.96 -19.07
CA SER A 207 15.79 4.97 -19.58
C SER A 207 16.15 3.72 -20.37
N ARG A 208 15.41 2.63 -20.20
CA ARG A 208 15.73 1.32 -20.82
C ARG A 208 14.81 0.89 -21.96
N ASN A 209 13.63 1.48 -22.16
CA ASN A 209 12.83 1.18 -23.34
C ASN A 209 11.84 2.29 -23.73
N LYS A 210 11.83 2.72 -25.00
CA LYS A 210 10.93 3.79 -25.51
C LYS A 210 9.54 3.29 -25.94
N GLY A 211 9.28 1.98 -26.01
CA GLY A 211 8.07 1.43 -26.65
C GLY A 211 7.20 0.46 -25.84
N MET A 212 7.68 -0.11 -24.73
CA MET A 212 7.00 -1.21 -24.03
C MET A 212 6.68 -0.92 -22.56
N VAL A 213 6.48 0.36 -22.24
CA VAL A 213 6.27 0.86 -20.88
C VAL A 213 4.91 0.46 -20.31
N ASN A 214 3.92 0.04 -21.11
CA ASN A 214 2.54 -0.08 -20.61
C ASN A 214 2.24 -1.29 -19.70
N THR A 215 2.79 -2.48 -19.95
CA THR A 215 2.36 -3.70 -19.24
C THR A 215 3.09 -3.92 -17.92
N THR A 216 4.39 -3.62 -17.85
CA THR A 216 5.23 -3.87 -16.66
C THR A 216 5.32 -2.67 -15.73
N LEU A 217 5.05 -1.46 -16.22
CA LEU A 217 4.73 -0.32 -15.37
C LEU A 217 3.49 -0.64 -14.53
N SER A 218 2.48 -1.30 -15.12
CA SER A 218 1.28 -1.70 -14.40
C SER A 218 1.62 -2.59 -13.21
N GLY A 219 2.35 -3.70 -13.39
CA GLY A 219 2.65 -4.65 -12.31
C GLY A 219 3.36 -4.05 -11.10
N ALA A 220 4.50 -3.39 -11.32
CA ALA A 220 5.30 -2.82 -10.23
C ALA A 220 4.64 -1.62 -9.54
N VAL A 221 3.89 -0.79 -10.30
CA VAL A 221 3.14 0.33 -9.73
C VAL A 221 1.93 -0.17 -8.95
N THR A 222 1.25 -1.20 -9.45
CA THR A 222 0.07 -1.78 -8.80
C THR A 222 0.43 -2.51 -7.51
N ALA A 223 1.53 -3.25 -7.46
CA ALA A 223 1.96 -3.91 -6.22
C ALA A 223 2.37 -2.90 -5.13
N LEU A 224 3.09 -1.84 -5.51
CA LEU A 224 3.37 -0.72 -4.60
C LEU A 224 2.08 -0.04 -4.15
N SER A 225 1.12 0.18 -5.06
CA SER A 225 -0.18 0.79 -4.73
C SER A 225 -0.94 -0.05 -3.71
N CYS A 226 -0.98 -1.39 -3.86
CA CYS A 226 -1.60 -2.31 -2.90
C CYS A 226 -0.92 -2.26 -1.52
N GLN A 227 0.41 -2.16 -1.47
CA GLN A 227 1.14 -2.00 -0.21
C GLN A 227 0.81 -0.66 0.47
N CYS A 228 0.62 0.41 -0.31
CA CYS A 228 0.19 1.71 0.21
C CYS A 228 -1.24 1.67 0.72
N GLU A 229 -2.14 1.07 -0.04
CA GLU A 229 -3.56 0.99 0.24
C GLU A 229 -3.81 0.19 1.51
N SER A 230 -3.22 -1.00 1.64
CA SER A 230 -3.37 -1.75 2.89
C SER A 230 -2.73 -1.05 4.07
N LEU A 231 -1.59 -0.38 3.87
CA LEU A 231 -0.97 0.36 4.94
C LEU A 231 -1.91 1.49 5.39
N ALA A 232 -2.43 2.30 4.47
CA ALA A 232 -3.42 3.35 4.75
C ALA A 232 -4.73 2.81 5.33
N ALA A 233 -5.18 1.64 4.88
CA ALA A 233 -6.36 0.96 5.38
C ALA A 233 -6.17 0.54 6.84
N ALA A 234 -5.00 0.00 7.20
CA ALA A 234 -4.76 -0.60 8.51
C ALA A 234 -4.63 0.42 9.65
N PHE A 235 -4.24 1.66 9.37
CA PHE A 235 -4.02 2.70 10.39
C PHE A 235 -5.26 3.13 11.20
N PRO A 236 -6.44 3.41 10.61
CA PRO A 236 -7.58 3.99 11.33
C PRO A 236 -8.49 2.93 11.93
N THR A 237 -8.36 1.70 11.45
CA THR A 237 -9.23 0.55 11.68
C THR A 237 -8.82 -0.29 12.87
N VAL A 238 -7.91 0.18 13.73
CA VAL A 238 -7.45 -0.58 14.89
C VAL A 238 -8.59 -0.66 15.91
N ILE A 239 -9.39 -1.71 15.79
CA ILE A 239 -10.31 -2.18 16.81
C ILE A 239 -9.46 -2.89 17.87
N VAL A 240 -9.34 -2.30 19.05
CA VAL A 240 -8.87 -2.95 20.31
C VAL A 240 -7.43 -3.51 20.32
N LEU A 241 -6.82 -3.46 21.50
CA LEU A 241 -5.48 -3.93 21.91
C LEU A 241 -4.95 -5.24 21.29
N LEU A 242 -5.80 -6.11 20.75
CA LEU A 242 -5.42 -7.42 20.20
C LEU A 242 -4.94 -7.31 18.74
N LEU A 243 -5.45 -6.34 17.99
CA LEU A 243 -5.07 -6.09 16.59
C LEU A 243 -3.77 -5.30 16.46
N SER A 244 -3.37 -4.53 17.48
CA SER A 244 -2.08 -3.81 17.46
C SER A 244 -0.88 -4.77 17.42
N VAL A 245 -1.00 -5.97 18.03
CA VAL A 245 0.06 -6.99 18.04
C VAL A 245 0.28 -7.59 16.65
N ILE A 246 -0.76 -7.73 15.82
CA ILE A 246 -0.67 -8.34 14.47
C ILE A 246 -0.38 -7.28 13.41
N ILE A 247 -0.93 -6.08 13.57
CA ILE A 247 -0.75 -4.97 12.62
C ILE A 247 0.68 -4.41 12.66
N VAL A 248 1.34 -4.34 13.82
CA VAL A 248 2.73 -3.85 13.90
C VAL A 248 3.69 -4.69 13.04
N PRO A 249 3.72 -6.03 13.12
CA PRO A 249 4.48 -6.88 12.19
C PRO A 249 4.16 -6.59 10.73
N LEU A 250 2.88 -6.45 10.37
CA LEU A 250 2.45 -6.16 9.01
C LEU A 250 2.94 -4.78 8.52
N MET A 251 2.93 -3.77 9.40
CA MET A 251 3.48 -2.44 9.13
C MET A 251 5.00 -2.50 8.96
N VAL A 252 5.70 -3.24 9.83
CA VAL A 252 7.15 -3.44 9.73
C VAL A 252 7.50 -4.16 8.42
N GLU A 253 6.71 -5.15 8.03
CA GLU A 253 6.89 -5.90 6.79
C GLU A 253 6.66 -5.02 5.54
N THR A 254 5.57 -4.25 5.50
CA THR A 254 5.26 -3.33 4.40
C THR A 254 6.27 -2.20 4.29
N VAL A 255 6.56 -1.49 5.39
CA VAL A 255 7.58 -0.43 5.42
C VAL A 255 8.96 -1.00 5.09
N GLY A 256 9.30 -2.16 5.65
CA GLY A 256 10.55 -2.87 5.35
C GLY A 256 10.68 -3.21 3.87
N SER A 257 9.62 -3.73 3.26
CA SER A 257 9.56 -4.05 1.82
C SER A 257 9.70 -2.80 0.95
N ILE A 258 9.05 -1.70 1.32
CA ILE A 258 9.14 -0.41 0.61
C ILE A 258 10.57 0.17 0.70
N ILE A 259 11.19 0.13 1.88
CA ILE A 259 12.58 0.59 2.09
C ILE A 259 13.55 -0.29 1.30
N LEU A 260 13.38 -1.62 1.38
CA LEU A 260 14.21 -2.58 0.67
C LEU A 260 14.08 -2.40 -0.86
N THR A 261 12.88 -2.14 -1.36
CA THR A 261 12.63 -1.79 -2.77
C THR A 261 13.42 -0.55 -3.17
N SER A 262 13.40 0.49 -2.35
CA SER A 262 14.15 1.74 -2.55
C SER A 262 15.67 1.48 -2.60
N PHE A 263 16.15 0.64 -1.68
CA PHE A 263 17.55 0.23 -1.60
C PHE A 263 17.98 -0.56 -2.85
N LEU A 264 17.21 -1.57 -3.25
CA LEU A 264 17.51 -2.40 -4.42
C LEU A 264 17.48 -1.59 -5.73
N LEU A 265 16.49 -0.71 -5.91
CA LEU A 265 16.42 0.19 -7.07
C LEU A 265 17.64 1.11 -7.16
N SER A 266 17.98 1.79 -6.05
CA SER A 266 19.06 2.76 -6.04
C SER A 266 20.46 2.14 -6.16
N ARG A 267 20.69 0.96 -5.58
CA ARG A 267 22.01 0.31 -5.54
C ARG A 267 22.25 -0.70 -6.65
N LEU A 268 21.23 -1.42 -7.10
CA LEU A 268 21.37 -2.52 -8.07
C LEU A 268 20.72 -2.19 -9.41
N TYR A 269 19.41 -2.01 -9.45
CA TYR A 269 18.68 -1.94 -10.73
C TYR A 269 19.05 -0.71 -11.57
N LEU A 270 19.15 0.48 -10.97
CA LEU A 270 19.60 1.69 -11.69
C LEU A 270 21.05 1.59 -12.20
N ARG A 271 21.87 0.70 -11.63
CA ARG A 271 23.23 0.40 -12.10
C ARG A 271 23.27 -0.76 -13.11
N GLY A 272 22.10 -1.27 -13.51
CA GLY A 272 21.97 -2.38 -14.45
C GLY A 272 22.37 -3.74 -13.88
N ARG A 273 22.39 -3.91 -12.56
CA ARG A 273 22.66 -5.20 -11.93
C ARG A 273 21.34 -5.81 -11.45
N GLY A 274 21.07 -7.05 -11.85
CA GLY A 274 19.99 -7.85 -11.29
C GLY A 274 20.29 -8.26 -9.84
N TRP A 275 19.25 -8.64 -9.09
CA TRP A 275 19.41 -9.12 -7.73
C TRP A 275 19.67 -10.64 -7.74
N GLY A 276 20.86 -11.08 -7.31
CA GLY A 276 21.24 -12.51 -7.37
C GLY A 276 20.34 -13.46 -6.56
N PHE A 277 19.52 -12.94 -5.63
CA PHE A 277 18.49 -13.75 -4.97
C PHE A 277 17.36 -14.15 -5.92
N VAL A 278 16.87 -13.20 -6.74
CA VAL A 278 15.83 -13.44 -7.75
C VAL A 278 16.28 -14.52 -8.72
N HIS A 279 17.52 -14.44 -9.21
CA HIS A 279 18.09 -15.44 -10.11
C HIS A 279 18.12 -16.83 -9.49
N ARG A 280 18.52 -16.94 -8.21
CA ARG A 280 18.52 -18.21 -7.47
C ARG A 280 17.12 -18.79 -7.30
N VAL A 281 16.12 -17.95 -7.04
CA VAL A 281 14.72 -18.40 -6.94
C VAL A 281 14.20 -18.86 -8.30
N GLU A 282 14.55 -18.17 -9.38
CA GLU A 282 14.19 -18.60 -10.73
C GLU A 282 14.87 -19.92 -11.12
N GLU A 283 16.16 -20.09 -10.84
CA GLU A 283 16.88 -21.36 -11.03
C GLU A 283 16.25 -22.49 -10.22
N TRP A 284 15.90 -22.23 -8.95
CA TRP A 284 15.23 -23.19 -8.10
C TRP A 284 13.85 -23.59 -8.65
N SER A 285 13.08 -22.64 -9.18
CA SER A 285 11.79 -22.91 -9.82
C SER A 285 11.92 -23.88 -11.02
N ARG A 286 13.06 -23.84 -11.72
CA ARG A 286 13.40 -24.74 -12.83
C ARG A 286 13.98 -26.08 -12.37
N GLY A 287 14.34 -26.23 -11.09
CA GLY A 287 14.88 -27.47 -10.51
C GLY A 287 13.81 -28.46 -10.05
N ASN A 288 14.19 -29.72 -9.82
CA ASN A 288 13.27 -30.77 -9.35
C ASN A 288 12.73 -30.51 -7.93
N GLY A 289 13.42 -29.67 -7.15
CA GLY A 289 12.96 -29.25 -5.82
C GLY A 289 11.62 -28.51 -5.87
N PHE A 290 11.43 -27.62 -6.84
CA PHE A 290 10.16 -26.92 -7.04
C PHE A 290 9.01 -27.87 -7.38
N LEU A 291 9.27 -28.90 -8.19
CA LEU A 291 8.27 -29.92 -8.51
C LEU A 291 7.82 -30.69 -7.26
N LYS A 292 8.75 -31.03 -6.36
CA LYS A 292 8.42 -31.67 -5.07
C LYS A 292 7.52 -30.77 -4.20
N VAL A 293 7.84 -29.48 -4.13
CA VAL A 293 7.01 -28.50 -3.39
C VAL A 293 5.63 -28.35 -4.02
N MET A 294 5.51 -28.37 -5.34
CA MET A 294 4.21 -28.29 -6.05
C MET A 294 3.33 -29.53 -5.89
N ILE A 295 3.92 -30.70 -5.59
CA ILE A 295 3.20 -31.96 -5.33
C ILE A 295 2.74 -32.05 -3.88
N LEU A 296 3.45 -31.43 -2.94
CA LEU A 296 3.14 -31.48 -1.51
C LEU A 296 1.68 -31.10 -1.17
N PRO A 297 1.07 -30.06 -1.77
CA PRO A 297 -0.33 -29.71 -1.52
C PRO A 297 -1.32 -30.84 -1.80
N TYR A 298 -1.06 -31.74 -2.76
CA TYR A 298 -1.95 -32.86 -3.07
C TYR A 298 -2.12 -33.84 -1.92
N LEU A 299 -1.12 -33.91 -1.04
CA LEU A 299 -1.15 -34.76 0.14
C LEU A 299 -1.60 -33.97 1.37
N VAL A 300 -1.07 -32.75 1.54
CA VAL A 300 -1.29 -31.97 2.77
C VAL A 300 -2.68 -31.35 2.82
N VAL A 301 -3.18 -30.80 1.71
CA VAL A 301 -4.45 -30.04 1.72
C VAL A 301 -5.66 -30.94 2.02
N PRO A 302 -5.83 -32.12 1.38
CA PRO A 302 -6.94 -33.02 1.72
C PRO A 302 -6.88 -33.54 3.15
N LEU A 303 -5.68 -33.81 3.68
CA LEU A 303 -5.49 -34.19 5.07
C LEU A 303 -5.93 -33.06 6.00
N PHE A 304 -5.46 -31.84 5.75
CA PHE A 304 -5.80 -30.67 6.55
C PHE A 304 -7.30 -30.34 6.50
N GLU A 305 -7.94 -30.45 5.34
CA GLU A 305 -9.39 -30.33 5.18
C GLU A 305 -10.13 -31.36 6.03
N THR A 306 -9.79 -32.65 5.86
CA THR A 306 -10.48 -33.75 6.55
C THR A 306 -10.33 -33.64 8.07
N PHE A 307 -9.11 -33.36 8.55
CA PHE A 307 -8.85 -33.18 9.98
C PHE A 307 -9.56 -31.94 10.53
N GLY A 308 -9.54 -30.81 9.82
CA GLY A 308 -10.19 -29.60 10.28
C GLY A 308 -11.71 -29.70 10.30
N ILE A 309 -12.31 -30.40 9.32
CA ILE A 309 -13.75 -30.73 9.36
C ILE A 309 -14.06 -31.63 10.56
N PHE A 310 -13.26 -32.68 10.80
CA PHE A 310 -13.46 -33.59 11.92
C PHE A 310 -13.35 -32.89 13.28
N LEU A 311 -12.46 -31.89 13.41
CA LEU A 311 -12.31 -31.06 14.61
C LEU A 311 -13.36 -29.94 14.73
N GLY A 312 -14.24 -29.78 13.73
CA GLY A 312 -15.30 -28.76 13.76
C GLY A 312 -14.82 -27.34 13.45
N PHE A 313 -13.69 -27.16 12.75
CA PHE A 313 -13.13 -25.84 12.42
C PHE A 313 -13.90 -25.09 11.33
N LEU A 314 -14.98 -25.65 10.78
CA LEU A 314 -15.84 -24.97 9.80
C LEU A 314 -16.44 -23.65 10.33
N ASN A 315 -16.58 -23.50 11.65
CA ASN A 315 -17.06 -22.29 12.30
C ASN A 315 -16.00 -21.18 12.42
N ILE A 316 -14.78 -21.44 11.96
CA ILE A 316 -13.66 -20.48 11.95
C ILE A 316 -13.46 -20.03 10.51
N PHE A 317 -13.69 -18.75 10.24
CA PHE A 317 -13.57 -18.19 8.88
C PHE A 317 -12.20 -18.42 8.27
N MET A 318 -11.13 -18.35 9.09
CA MET A 318 -9.77 -18.61 8.64
C MET A 318 -9.59 -20.03 8.08
N PHE A 319 -10.25 -21.02 8.67
CA PHE A 319 -10.24 -22.39 8.14
C PHE A 319 -11.15 -22.50 6.91
N PHE A 320 -12.39 -22.01 7.01
CA PHE A 320 -13.39 -22.08 5.93
C PHE A 320 -12.91 -21.43 4.63
N ALA A 321 -12.40 -20.20 4.71
CA ALA A 321 -11.84 -19.49 3.56
C ALA A 321 -10.44 -20.00 3.21
N GLY A 322 -9.59 -20.24 4.21
CA GLY A 322 -8.20 -20.68 4.01
C GLY A 322 -8.08 -22.00 3.26
N ILE A 323 -8.94 -22.98 3.54
CA ILE A 323 -8.94 -24.23 2.78
C ILE A 323 -9.32 -24.01 1.32
N ASN A 324 -10.23 -23.07 1.04
CA ASN A 324 -10.62 -22.72 -0.32
C ASN A 324 -9.44 -22.13 -1.11
N PHE A 325 -8.67 -21.22 -0.50
CA PHE A 325 -7.43 -20.70 -1.10
C PHE A 325 -6.37 -21.78 -1.30
N LEU A 326 -6.19 -22.68 -0.34
CA LEU A 326 -5.27 -23.82 -0.48
C LEU A 326 -5.68 -24.75 -1.63
N MET A 327 -6.98 -25.00 -1.80
CA MET A 327 -7.53 -25.77 -2.92
C MET A 327 -7.31 -25.06 -4.26
N PHE A 328 -7.44 -23.74 -4.32
CA PHE A 328 -7.10 -22.95 -5.50
C PHE A 328 -5.61 -23.07 -5.87
N PHE A 329 -4.69 -22.91 -4.92
CA PHE A 329 -3.25 -23.09 -5.18
C PHE A 329 -2.91 -24.53 -5.59
N THR A 330 -3.59 -25.52 -5.01
CA THR A 330 -3.49 -26.93 -5.40
C THR A 330 -3.98 -27.14 -6.84
N GLY A 331 -5.06 -26.47 -7.24
CA GLY A 331 -5.53 -26.45 -8.62
C GLY A 331 -4.49 -25.88 -9.59
N ILE A 332 -3.84 -24.76 -9.24
CA ILE A 332 -2.79 -24.13 -10.07
C ILE A 332 -1.63 -25.08 -10.31
N SER A 333 -1.22 -25.87 -9.31
CA SER A 333 -0.06 -26.74 -9.45
C SER A 333 -0.31 -27.89 -10.44
N ILE A 334 -1.56 -28.36 -10.62
CA ILE A 334 -1.89 -29.52 -11.48
C ILE A 334 -1.43 -29.32 -12.93
N PRO A 335 -1.89 -28.27 -13.67
CA PRO A 335 -1.44 -28.05 -15.04
C PRO A 335 0.05 -27.77 -15.15
N VAL A 336 0.65 -27.14 -14.13
CA VAL A 336 2.08 -26.82 -14.10
C VAL A 336 2.92 -28.09 -14.03
N VAL A 337 2.53 -29.04 -13.17
CA VAL A 337 3.16 -30.36 -13.05
C VAL A 337 2.95 -31.16 -14.32
N ILE A 338 1.71 -31.23 -14.85
CA ILE A 338 1.39 -31.94 -16.10
C ILE A 338 2.24 -31.42 -17.25
N LYS A 339 2.34 -30.09 -17.43
CA LYS A 339 3.16 -29.50 -18.49
C LYS A 339 4.63 -29.89 -18.35
N ARG A 340 5.14 -30.02 -17.13
CA ARG A 340 6.55 -30.33 -16.89
C ARG A 340 6.88 -31.81 -17.11
N VAL A 341 5.93 -32.70 -16.85
CA VAL A 341 6.10 -34.16 -17.01
C VAL A 341 5.75 -34.63 -18.42
N VAL A 342 4.61 -34.21 -18.95
CA VAL A 342 4.05 -34.71 -20.21
C VAL A 342 4.31 -33.75 -21.37
N GLY A 343 4.43 -32.45 -21.10
CA GLY A 343 4.49 -31.42 -22.13
C GLY A 343 3.11 -31.14 -22.75
N PHE A 344 2.69 -29.87 -22.79
CA PHE A 344 1.44 -29.48 -23.45
C PHE A 344 1.69 -28.36 -24.46
N ARG A 345 0.99 -28.40 -25.60
CA ARG A 345 1.02 -27.33 -26.62
C ARG A 345 0.16 -26.16 -26.14
N GLY A 346 0.83 -25.05 -25.78
CA GLY A 346 0.13 -23.85 -25.34
C GLY A 346 -0.73 -23.19 -26.42
N PHE A 347 -1.72 -22.40 -25.99
CA PHE A 347 -2.61 -21.62 -26.85
C PHE A 347 -1.86 -20.58 -27.69
N SER A 348 -2.30 -20.41 -28.93
CA SER A 348 -1.71 -19.43 -29.86
C SER A 348 -2.32 -18.02 -29.76
N SER A 349 -3.52 -17.88 -29.19
CA SER A 349 -4.25 -16.62 -29.10
C SER A 349 -4.38 -16.13 -27.65
N ARG A 350 -4.47 -14.79 -27.47
CA ARG A 350 -4.60 -14.14 -26.15
C ARG A 350 -6.01 -14.23 -25.56
N LEU A 351 -7.04 -14.25 -26.41
CA LEU A 351 -8.45 -14.29 -26.01
C LEU A 351 -8.80 -15.47 -25.08
N PRO A 352 -8.42 -16.73 -25.37
CA PRO A 352 -8.72 -17.85 -24.47
C PRO A 352 -7.98 -17.74 -23.13
N LEU A 353 -6.79 -17.13 -23.11
CA LEU A 353 -6.08 -16.89 -21.84
C LEU A 353 -6.85 -15.91 -20.95
N ILE A 354 -7.33 -14.80 -21.52
CA ILE A 354 -8.15 -13.81 -20.80
C ILE A 354 -9.46 -14.44 -20.30
N GLY A 355 -10.13 -15.23 -21.14
CA GLY A 355 -11.36 -15.92 -20.76
C GLY A 355 -11.14 -16.91 -19.61
N LEU A 356 -10.08 -17.72 -19.66
CA LEU A 356 -9.71 -18.66 -18.60
C LEU A 356 -9.40 -17.95 -17.29
N THR A 357 -8.68 -16.83 -17.33
CA THR A 357 -8.34 -16.06 -16.13
C THR A 357 -9.55 -15.38 -15.51
N ALA A 358 -10.43 -14.80 -16.33
CA ALA A 358 -11.66 -14.17 -15.84
C ALA A 358 -12.62 -15.21 -15.24
N LEU A 359 -12.77 -16.37 -15.90
CA LEU A 359 -13.58 -17.46 -15.39
C LEU A 359 -13.02 -18.05 -14.10
N SER A 360 -11.69 -18.20 -14.00
CA SER A 360 -11.02 -18.59 -12.77
C SER A 360 -11.32 -17.62 -11.62
N ALA A 361 -11.09 -16.32 -11.82
CA ALA A 361 -11.40 -15.31 -10.81
C ALA A 361 -12.87 -15.36 -10.37
N PHE A 362 -13.80 -15.47 -11.32
CA PHE A 362 -15.22 -15.59 -11.02
C PHE A 362 -15.55 -16.82 -10.18
N LEU A 363 -15.09 -18.01 -10.60
CA LEU A 363 -15.35 -19.26 -9.89
C LEU A 363 -14.76 -19.27 -8.47
N MET A 364 -13.64 -18.58 -8.27
CA MET A 364 -13.02 -18.45 -6.95
C MET A 364 -13.86 -17.59 -6.01
N TYR A 365 -14.22 -16.37 -6.43
CA TYR A 365 -14.80 -15.39 -5.52
C TYR A 365 -16.33 -15.38 -5.42
N VAL A 366 -17.03 -16.05 -6.34
CA VAL A 366 -18.51 -16.09 -6.29
C VAL A 366 -19.03 -16.66 -4.96
N TRP A 367 -18.30 -17.60 -4.35
CA TRP A 367 -18.68 -18.22 -3.08
C TRP A 367 -18.55 -17.33 -1.86
N PHE A 368 -17.86 -16.20 -1.98
CA PHE A 368 -17.71 -15.20 -0.92
C PHE A 368 -18.84 -14.16 -0.94
N LEU A 369 -19.83 -14.30 -1.82
CA LEU A 369 -21.09 -13.57 -1.69
C LEU A 369 -21.85 -14.07 -0.44
N PRO A 370 -22.36 -13.17 0.44
CA PRO A 370 -22.94 -13.57 1.74
C PRO A 370 -23.98 -14.69 1.65
N SER A 371 -24.87 -14.64 0.65
CA SER A 371 -25.90 -15.67 0.42
C SER A 371 -25.32 -17.05 0.07
N LEU A 372 -24.25 -17.10 -0.73
CA LEU A 372 -23.61 -18.36 -1.13
C LEU A 372 -22.70 -18.90 -0.03
N THR A 373 -22.04 -18.01 0.71
CA THR A 373 -21.25 -18.37 1.88
C THR A 373 -22.12 -19.04 2.94
N LEU A 374 -23.31 -18.49 3.24
CA LEU A 374 -24.26 -19.10 4.19
C LEU A 374 -24.71 -20.51 3.74
N VAL A 375 -24.99 -20.70 2.45
CA VAL A 375 -25.39 -22.01 1.92
C VAL A 375 -24.25 -23.02 2.02
N ALA A 376 -23.02 -22.61 1.68
CA ALA A 376 -21.84 -23.47 1.82
C ALA A 376 -21.52 -23.77 3.30
N TYR A 377 -21.72 -22.83 4.20
CA TYR A 377 -21.52 -23.00 5.64
C TYR A 377 -22.52 -23.98 6.25
N THR A 378 -23.78 -23.93 5.83
CA THR A 378 -24.85 -24.75 6.41
C THR A 378 -24.99 -26.14 5.79
N SER A 379 -24.46 -26.35 4.57
CA SER A 379 -24.63 -27.60 3.85
C SER A 379 -23.30 -28.20 3.38
N PRO A 380 -22.93 -29.42 3.85
CA PRO A 380 -21.68 -30.07 3.45
C PRO A 380 -21.55 -30.31 1.94
N ALA A 381 -22.68 -30.54 1.24
CA ALA A 381 -22.69 -30.73 -0.20
C ALA A 381 -22.25 -29.46 -0.93
N TYR A 382 -22.75 -28.29 -0.51
CA TYR A 382 -22.37 -27.01 -1.11
C TYR A 382 -20.95 -26.60 -0.72
N PHE A 383 -20.49 -26.93 0.49
CA PHE A 383 -19.09 -26.78 0.86
C PHE A 383 -18.15 -27.59 -0.05
N ALA A 384 -18.51 -28.84 -0.36
CA ALA A 384 -17.74 -29.66 -1.30
C ALA A 384 -17.72 -29.06 -2.72
N VAL A 385 -18.86 -28.54 -3.19
CA VAL A 385 -18.94 -27.85 -4.49
C VAL A 385 -18.08 -26.58 -4.50
N MET A 386 -18.09 -25.80 -3.42
CA MET A 386 -17.23 -24.63 -3.25
C MET A 386 -15.74 -25.02 -3.37
N ASN A 387 -15.29 -26.07 -2.69
CA ASN A 387 -13.89 -26.51 -2.78
C ASN A 387 -13.53 -27.10 -4.14
N LEU A 388 -14.41 -27.89 -4.76
CA LEU A 388 -14.21 -28.37 -6.13
C LEU A 388 -14.12 -27.23 -7.14
N SER A 389 -14.93 -26.18 -6.97
CA SER A 389 -14.89 -25.01 -7.83
C SER A 389 -13.60 -24.20 -7.65
N ALA A 390 -13.03 -24.16 -6.43
CA ALA A 390 -11.73 -23.54 -6.17
C ALA A 390 -10.59 -24.33 -6.84
N VAL A 391 -10.61 -25.66 -6.75
CA VAL A 391 -9.66 -26.51 -7.50
C VAL A 391 -9.80 -26.29 -9.00
N ALA A 392 -11.04 -26.26 -9.52
CA ALA A 392 -11.30 -26.01 -10.94
C ALA A 392 -10.81 -24.62 -11.37
N SER A 393 -11.08 -23.58 -10.56
CA SER A 393 -10.57 -22.24 -10.77
C SER A 393 -9.03 -22.23 -10.83
N GLY A 394 -8.38 -22.84 -9.84
CA GLY A 394 -6.94 -22.97 -9.81
C GLY A 394 -6.39 -23.68 -11.04
N PHE A 395 -7.05 -24.76 -11.46
CA PHE A 395 -6.70 -25.50 -12.67
C PHE A 395 -6.80 -24.61 -13.92
N LEU A 396 -7.85 -23.81 -14.08
CA LEU A 396 -7.97 -22.88 -15.22
C LEU A 396 -6.84 -21.83 -15.21
N SER A 397 -6.53 -21.25 -14.06
CA SER A 397 -5.40 -20.34 -13.88
C SER A 397 -4.05 -21.00 -14.19
N GLY A 398 -3.86 -22.24 -13.71
CA GLY A 398 -2.68 -23.05 -14.01
C GLY A 398 -2.55 -23.38 -15.50
N VAL A 399 -3.66 -23.68 -16.19
CA VAL A 399 -3.69 -23.91 -17.64
C VAL A 399 -3.33 -22.64 -18.38
N ALA A 400 -3.86 -21.48 -17.98
CA ALA A 400 -3.49 -20.19 -18.59
C ALA A 400 -1.99 -19.92 -18.42
N TYR A 401 -1.45 -20.17 -17.23
CA TYR A 401 -0.02 -20.02 -16.92
C TYR A 401 0.86 -20.99 -17.74
N ALA A 402 0.49 -22.26 -17.73
CA ALA A 402 1.17 -23.32 -18.47
C ALA A 402 1.11 -23.09 -19.98
N SER A 403 -0.01 -22.59 -20.51
CA SER A 403 -0.20 -22.43 -21.95
C SER A 403 0.50 -21.20 -22.53
N THR A 404 0.82 -20.22 -21.69
CA THR A 404 1.46 -18.99 -22.13
C THR A 404 2.90 -19.24 -22.59
N ARG A 405 3.27 -18.84 -23.82
CA ARG A 405 4.63 -19.02 -24.36
C ARG A 405 5.60 -17.90 -23.96
N SER A 406 5.14 -16.65 -23.96
CA SER A 406 5.97 -15.51 -23.56
C SER A 406 6.22 -15.52 -22.05
N HIS A 407 7.47 -15.34 -21.65
CA HIS A 407 7.87 -15.25 -20.24
C HIS A 407 7.23 -14.02 -19.56
N GLU A 408 7.10 -12.91 -20.27
CA GLU A 408 6.43 -11.69 -19.81
C GLU A 408 4.96 -11.93 -19.43
N ASN A 409 4.22 -12.63 -20.29
CA ASN A 409 2.80 -12.89 -20.05
C ASN A 409 2.58 -13.86 -18.87
N ARG A 410 3.51 -14.78 -18.63
CA ARG A 410 3.46 -15.67 -17.45
C ARG A 410 3.63 -14.89 -16.15
N ARG A 411 4.48 -13.87 -16.16
CA ARG A 411 4.71 -13.00 -15.01
C ARG A 411 3.51 -12.10 -14.73
N LEU A 412 2.97 -11.48 -15.77
CA LEU A 412 1.75 -10.68 -15.64
C LEU A 412 0.59 -11.51 -15.04
N LEU A 413 0.51 -12.80 -15.40
CA LEU A 413 -0.46 -13.70 -14.79
C LEU A 413 -0.17 -14.02 -13.31
N LEU A 414 1.11 -14.22 -12.93
CA LEU A 414 1.48 -14.40 -11.52
C LEU A 414 1.22 -13.14 -10.69
N GLU A 415 1.52 -11.96 -11.25
CA GLU A 415 1.18 -10.67 -10.65
C GLU A 415 -0.34 -10.53 -10.49
N PHE A 416 -1.12 -10.88 -11.52
CA PHE A 416 -2.57 -10.87 -11.44
C PHE A 416 -3.10 -11.81 -10.35
N ILE A 417 -2.65 -13.06 -10.30
CA ILE A 417 -3.09 -14.03 -9.29
C ILE A 417 -2.74 -13.54 -7.88
N THR A 418 -1.50 -13.09 -7.66
CA THR A 418 -1.08 -12.60 -6.33
C THR A 418 -1.79 -11.32 -5.92
N MET A 419 -2.10 -10.44 -6.88
CA MET A 419 -2.87 -9.22 -6.63
C MET A 419 -4.34 -9.50 -6.35
N MET A 420 -4.95 -10.45 -7.07
CA MET A 420 -6.35 -10.81 -6.90
C MET A 420 -6.62 -11.26 -5.45
N GLU A 421 -5.70 -12.05 -4.88
CA GLU A 421 -5.78 -12.50 -3.49
C GLU A 421 -5.64 -11.38 -2.45
N SER A 422 -4.68 -10.49 -2.65
CA SER A 422 -4.48 -9.35 -1.74
C SER A 422 -5.61 -8.33 -1.83
N MET A 423 -6.15 -8.10 -3.03
CA MET A 423 -7.33 -7.25 -3.23
C MET A 423 -8.56 -7.79 -2.52
N PHE A 424 -8.78 -9.12 -2.56
CA PHE A 424 -9.87 -9.73 -1.79
C PHE A 424 -9.72 -9.46 -0.30
N ALA A 425 -8.53 -9.68 0.26
CA ALA A 425 -8.25 -9.38 1.67
C ALA A 425 -8.50 -7.91 2.01
N ILE A 426 -8.07 -6.99 1.14
CA ILE A 426 -8.26 -5.54 1.31
C ILE A 426 -9.76 -5.18 1.27
N ILE A 427 -10.54 -5.72 0.33
CA ILE A 427 -11.98 -5.46 0.23
C ILE A 427 -12.71 -5.94 1.50
N VAL A 428 -12.40 -7.15 1.95
CA VAL A 428 -12.98 -7.71 3.19
C VAL A 428 -12.63 -6.82 4.37
N PHE A 429 -11.37 -6.36 4.45
CA PHE A 429 -10.91 -5.46 5.49
C PHE A 429 -11.63 -4.11 5.48
N TYR A 430 -11.79 -3.47 4.32
CA TYR A 430 -12.49 -2.18 4.22
C TYR A 430 -13.96 -2.29 4.61
N ILE A 431 -14.69 -3.27 4.06
CA ILE A 431 -16.13 -3.39 4.34
C ILE A 431 -16.34 -3.75 5.82
N SER A 432 -15.54 -4.67 6.34
CA SER A 432 -15.64 -5.10 7.74
C SER A 432 -15.26 -3.96 8.68
N VAL A 433 -14.05 -3.42 8.55
CA VAL A 433 -13.48 -2.57 9.60
C VAL A 433 -13.78 -1.09 9.40
N VAL A 434 -13.67 -0.57 8.18
CA VAL A 434 -14.03 0.84 7.89
C VAL A 434 -15.53 0.99 7.81
N GLY A 435 -16.20 0.09 7.08
CA GLY A 435 -17.66 0.10 6.93
C GLY A 435 -18.41 -0.32 8.19
N ARG A 436 -17.73 -0.90 9.19
CA ARG A 436 -18.32 -1.53 10.40
C ARG A 436 -19.47 -2.49 10.06
N TYR A 437 -19.37 -3.14 8.90
CA TYR A 437 -20.40 -4.01 8.38
C TYR A 437 -19.97 -5.46 8.51
N THR A 438 -20.76 -6.27 9.21
CA THR A 438 -20.50 -7.71 9.28
C THR A 438 -20.94 -8.36 7.96
N ILE A 439 -19.97 -8.64 7.08
CA ILE A 439 -20.20 -9.24 5.75
C ILE A 439 -20.88 -10.60 5.88
N TRP A 440 -20.37 -11.44 6.79
CA TRP A 440 -20.85 -12.79 7.07
C TRP A 440 -21.25 -12.91 8.54
N PRO A 441 -22.55 -12.84 8.86
CA PRO A 441 -23.05 -12.91 10.23
C PRO A 441 -22.60 -14.18 10.99
N GLU A 442 -22.35 -15.27 10.27
CA GLU A 442 -22.01 -16.59 10.81
C GLU A 442 -20.61 -16.60 11.46
N PHE A 443 -19.69 -15.80 10.94
CA PHE A 443 -18.30 -15.72 11.41
C PHE A 443 -18.03 -14.49 12.28
N GLY A 444 -18.85 -13.44 12.12
CA GLY A 444 -18.71 -12.19 12.84
C GLY A 444 -17.57 -11.30 12.33
N LEU A 445 -17.52 -10.07 12.85
CA LEU A 445 -16.60 -9.03 12.39
C LEU A 445 -15.13 -9.37 12.68
N LEU A 446 -14.85 -9.95 13.86
CA LEU A 446 -13.50 -10.24 14.32
C LEU A 446 -12.81 -11.26 13.41
N GLN A 447 -13.46 -12.38 13.11
CA GLN A 447 -12.88 -13.43 12.28
C GLN A 447 -12.64 -12.98 10.84
N ALA A 448 -13.54 -12.17 10.27
CA ALA A 448 -13.34 -11.57 8.95
C ALA A 448 -12.10 -10.66 8.92
N THR A 449 -11.89 -9.90 10.00
CA THR A 449 -10.73 -9.00 10.14
C THR A 449 -9.42 -9.78 10.31
N GLU A 450 -9.40 -10.79 11.19
CA GLU A 450 -8.23 -11.65 11.41
C GLU A 450 -7.82 -12.38 10.13
N PHE A 451 -8.80 -12.92 9.39
CA PHE A 451 -8.56 -13.56 8.12
C PHE A 451 -7.97 -12.60 7.09
N ALA A 452 -8.54 -11.40 6.93
CA ALA A 452 -8.04 -10.40 6.00
C ALA A 452 -6.59 -10.02 6.30
N ILE A 453 -6.25 -9.81 7.58
CA ILE A 453 -4.88 -9.49 8.00
C ILE A 453 -3.93 -10.67 7.74
N ALA A 454 -4.33 -11.89 8.07
CA ALA A 454 -3.53 -13.09 7.85
C ALA A 454 -3.25 -13.32 6.35
N MET A 455 -4.29 -13.22 5.51
CA MET A 455 -4.15 -13.32 4.06
C MET A 455 -3.23 -12.24 3.51
N PHE A 456 -3.36 -11.02 4.03
CA PHE A 456 -2.52 -9.91 3.59
C PHE A 456 -1.05 -10.12 3.96
N GLY A 457 -0.76 -10.52 5.21
CA GLY A 457 0.60 -10.87 5.66
C GLY A 457 1.22 -12.03 4.88
N VAL A 458 0.41 -13.01 4.43
CA VAL A 458 0.91 -14.10 3.59
C VAL A 458 1.14 -13.65 2.14
N THR A 459 0.26 -12.83 1.56
CA THR A 459 0.32 -12.45 0.13
C THR A 459 1.35 -11.37 -0.17
N LEU A 460 1.63 -10.48 0.78
CA LEU A 460 2.57 -9.37 0.67
C LEU A 460 3.98 -9.79 0.21
N PRO A 461 4.67 -10.78 0.82
CA PRO A 461 5.98 -11.23 0.37
C PRO A 461 5.98 -11.70 -1.07
N PHE A 462 4.92 -12.41 -1.49
CA PHE A 462 4.81 -12.94 -2.85
C PHE A 462 4.63 -11.82 -3.87
N MET A 463 3.79 -10.82 -3.57
CA MET A 463 3.64 -9.63 -4.42
C MET A 463 4.95 -8.83 -4.52
N TRP A 464 5.63 -8.63 -3.39
CA TRP A 464 6.92 -7.95 -3.34
C TRP A 464 7.98 -8.69 -4.16
N MET A 465 8.05 -10.02 -4.02
CA MET A 465 8.96 -10.84 -4.80
C MET A 465 8.63 -10.83 -6.29
N SER A 466 7.35 -10.93 -6.66
CA SER A 466 6.90 -10.83 -8.07
C SER A 466 7.33 -9.51 -8.70
N THR A 467 7.17 -8.40 -7.96
CA THR A 467 7.62 -7.07 -8.40
C THR A 467 9.12 -7.04 -8.69
N HIS A 468 9.93 -7.66 -7.83
CA HIS A 468 11.38 -7.71 -8.01
C HIS A 468 11.83 -8.69 -9.10
N MET A 469 11.11 -9.78 -9.32
CA MET A 469 11.31 -10.63 -10.49
C MET A 469 11.13 -9.80 -11.77
N THR A 470 10.03 -9.06 -11.87
CA THR A 470 9.74 -8.17 -13.01
C THR A 470 10.83 -7.12 -13.21
N LEU A 471 11.25 -6.41 -12.14
CA LEU A 471 12.30 -5.39 -12.24
C LEU A 471 13.70 -5.95 -12.60
N SER A 472 14.02 -7.16 -12.14
CA SER A 472 15.33 -7.78 -12.36
C SER A 472 15.57 -8.21 -13.80
N ASP A 473 14.55 -8.66 -14.52
CA ASP A 473 14.73 -9.11 -15.91
C ASP A 473 15.07 -7.95 -16.85
N TYR A 474 14.44 -6.79 -16.64
CA TYR A 474 14.84 -5.55 -17.31
C TYR A 474 16.28 -5.15 -17.03
N ALA A 475 16.88 -5.67 -15.95
CA ALA A 475 18.29 -5.41 -15.66
C ALA A 475 19.20 -6.28 -16.53
N VAL A 476 18.78 -7.52 -16.80
CA VAL A 476 19.59 -8.61 -17.40
C VAL A 476 19.45 -8.69 -18.92
N ASP A 477 18.27 -8.44 -19.50
CA ASP A 477 18.01 -8.52 -20.95
C ASP A 477 18.87 -7.58 -21.81
N ASP A 478 19.60 -6.66 -21.17
CA ASP A 478 20.46 -5.65 -21.81
C ASP A 478 21.95 -5.80 -21.48
N THR A 479 22.37 -6.89 -20.80
CA THR A 479 23.79 -7.25 -20.90
C THR A 479 24.02 -7.79 -22.30
N PRO A 480 24.83 -7.14 -23.17
CA PRO A 480 25.20 -7.75 -24.43
C PRO A 480 25.86 -9.06 -24.06
N THR A 481 25.18 -10.16 -24.37
CA THR A 481 25.79 -11.46 -24.41
C THR A 481 26.97 -11.28 -25.34
N LYS A 482 28.18 -11.14 -24.77
CA LYS A 482 29.41 -11.34 -25.50
C LYS A 482 29.28 -12.74 -26.07
N VAL A 483 28.85 -12.80 -27.32
CA VAL A 483 28.87 -13.99 -28.15
C VAL A 483 30.28 -14.52 -28.00
N ARG A 484 30.42 -15.61 -27.25
CA ARG A 484 31.66 -16.36 -27.13
C ARG A 484 31.80 -17.18 -28.42
N SER A 485 31.75 -16.53 -29.57
CA SER A 485 32.19 -17.09 -30.85
C SER A 485 33.68 -16.84 -30.95
N GLY A 486 34.46 -17.90 -30.81
CA GLY A 486 35.92 -17.80 -30.92
C GLY A 486 36.64 -18.69 -29.94
N ARG A 487 36.27 -19.98 -29.88
CA ARG A 487 37.21 -21.01 -29.40
C ARG A 487 36.91 -22.44 -29.87
N ASN A 488 36.42 -22.62 -31.10
CA ASN A 488 36.31 -23.96 -31.69
C ASN A 488 36.89 -24.10 -33.12
N ASP A 489 37.51 -23.06 -33.70
CA ASP A 489 38.11 -23.15 -35.05
C ASP A 489 39.66 -23.20 -35.05
N ALA A 490 40.28 -23.69 -33.97
CA ALA A 490 41.73 -23.86 -33.89
C ALA A 490 42.16 -25.26 -33.44
N VAL A 491 41.38 -26.29 -33.80
CA VAL A 491 41.82 -27.70 -33.76
C VAL A 491 41.29 -28.37 -35.03
N LYS A 492 41.87 -27.98 -36.17
CA LYS A 492 41.94 -28.72 -37.44
C LYS A 492 42.77 -27.90 -38.42
N ALA A 493 44.09 -27.96 -38.23
CA ALA A 493 45.10 -27.71 -39.24
C ALA A 493 46.24 -28.70 -38.95
#